data_AF-A0AAX2KTM2-F1
#
_entry.id   AF-A0AAX2KTM2-F1
#
_cell.length_a   1.000
_cell.length_b   1.000
_cell.length_c   1.000
_cell.angle_alpha   90.00
_cell.angle_beta   90.00
_cell.angle_gamma   90.00
#
_symmetry.space_group_name_H-M   'P 1'
#
loop_
_entity.id
_entity.type
_entity.pdbx_description
1 polymer ?
#
loop_
_entity_poly.entity_id
_entity_poly.type
_entity_poly.pdbx_seq_one_letter_code
_entity_poly.pdbx_strand_id
1 'polypeptide(L)'
;MKRKSLKSFIYVSALLVFLSGFVGVSLFVKSEVVEATTIGDDYPVKWKNLPLGGAIDDWRMYTRYCTSFVAYRLSTANNFELPSGFGNADRWGTEAMARGYKVDKNPKVGSVAWWTSTHVAWVAEVSGDNVKVEEYNYGFDGKYNTRWINKNSANGYIHFKDMPQTPVGWYNNGHYDYYYYADGTKAIGLTWVGTKRYNFDKNGAMYKNAWTNSDKYSYYSTSDGSLAVGLTWVGTKRYNFDKNGAMYKNAWTNSDKYSYYSTSDGSLAVGLTWVGTKRYNFDKNGAMYKNAWTNSDKYSYYSTSDGSLAVGHQQIGENKYIFDKNGALYKNMWVDLDGNRYYSKEDGALAIGEQIIDGITYMFDESGKLVNN
;
A
#
# COMPACT_ATOMS: atom_id res chain seq x y z
N MET A 1 -0.51 47.99 -65.10
CA MET A 1 0.07 48.94 -64.14
C MET A 1 0.14 48.26 -62.77
N LYS A 2 1.37 48.04 -62.26
CA LYS A 2 1.81 47.64 -60.90
C LYS A 2 1.23 46.39 -60.19
N ARG A 3 2.10 45.36 -60.09
CA ARG A 3 2.16 44.28 -59.08
C ARG A 3 2.40 44.84 -57.65
N LYS A 4 1.90 44.12 -56.63
CA LYS A 4 2.42 43.93 -55.24
C LYS A 4 1.44 42.99 -54.51
N SER A 5 1.78 42.05 -53.63
CA SER A 5 3.03 41.38 -53.23
C SER A 5 2.63 40.18 -52.35
N LEU A 6 3.35 39.07 -52.50
CA LEU A 6 3.38 37.92 -51.58
C LEU A 6 3.60 38.36 -50.11
N LYS A 7 2.94 37.67 -49.17
CA LYS A 7 3.56 37.23 -47.91
C LYS A 7 3.05 35.83 -47.55
N SER A 8 3.86 34.84 -47.91
CA SER A 8 3.89 33.53 -47.26
C SER A 8 4.55 33.70 -45.89
N PHE A 9 3.85 33.34 -44.82
CA PHE A 9 4.47 33.04 -43.53
C PHE A 9 4.30 31.56 -43.25
N ILE A 10 5.43 30.88 -43.38
CA ILE A 10 5.69 29.53 -42.93
C ILE A 10 5.54 29.53 -41.41
N TYR A 11 4.57 28.80 -40.88
CA TYR A 11 4.63 28.31 -39.50
C TYR A 11 5.26 26.92 -39.53
N VAL A 12 6.57 26.86 -39.35
CA VAL A 12 7.23 25.69 -38.76
C VAL A 12 6.96 25.77 -37.27
N SER A 13 6.04 24.95 -36.77
CA SER A 13 5.97 24.65 -35.34
C SER A 13 6.21 23.17 -35.15
N ALA A 14 7.47 22.91 -34.80
CA ALA A 14 8.05 21.75 -34.16
C ALA A 14 7.07 20.63 -33.79
N LEU A 15 7.21 19.50 -34.48
CA LEU A 15 6.90 18.19 -33.94
C LEU A 15 7.88 17.94 -32.77
N LEU A 16 7.50 18.34 -31.56
CA LEU A 16 8.15 17.88 -30.34
C LEU A 16 7.77 16.40 -30.17
N VAL A 17 8.57 15.54 -30.77
CA VAL A 17 8.74 14.17 -30.30
C VAL A 17 9.33 14.29 -28.90
N PHE A 18 8.48 14.29 -27.87
CA PHE A 18 8.93 13.97 -26.52
C PHE A 18 9.29 12.49 -26.53
N LEU A 19 10.52 12.22 -26.97
CA LEU A 19 11.29 11.09 -26.52
C LEU A 19 11.59 11.34 -25.04
N SER A 20 10.59 11.16 -24.17
CA SER A 20 10.86 11.05 -22.74
C SER A 20 11.60 9.73 -22.59
N GLY A 21 12.93 9.82 -22.67
CA GLY A 21 13.82 8.76 -22.25
C GLY A 21 13.38 8.35 -20.86
N PHE A 22 12.76 7.17 -20.80
CA PHE A 22 12.76 6.37 -19.60
C PHE A 22 14.24 6.13 -19.27
N VAL A 23 14.83 7.02 -18.49
CA VAL A 23 15.87 6.56 -17.56
C VAL A 23 15.09 5.80 -16.51
N GLY A 24 14.70 4.57 -16.88
CA GLY A 24 14.40 3.54 -15.93
C GLY A 24 15.66 3.37 -15.13
N VAL A 25 15.73 4.06 -14.00
CA VAL A 25 16.54 3.56 -12.90
C VAL A 25 15.81 2.28 -12.49
N SER A 26 16.15 1.19 -13.19
CA SER A 26 15.98 -0.14 -12.65
C SER A 26 16.87 -0.18 -11.42
N LEU A 27 16.31 0.26 -10.30
CA LEU A 27 16.71 -0.25 -9.01
C LEU A 27 16.30 -1.72 -9.03
N PHE A 28 17.19 -2.54 -9.60
CA PHE A 28 17.30 -3.93 -9.21
C PHE A 28 17.67 -3.90 -7.73
N VAL A 29 16.66 -3.82 -6.87
CA VAL A 29 16.81 -4.41 -5.56
C VAL A 29 16.95 -5.90 -5.87
N LYS A 30 18.20 -6.39 -5.87
CA LYS A 30 18.45 -7.80 -5.62
C LYS A 30 17.54 -8.14 -4.43
N SER A 31 16.54 -8.98 -4.65
CA SER A 31 15.94 -9.67 -3.52
C SER A 31 17.11 -10.42 -2.90
N GLU A 32 17.66 -9.88 -1.83
CA GLU A 32 18.54 -10.65 -0.97
C GLU A 32 17.67 -11.78 -0.47
N VAL A 33 17.89 -12.94 -1.08
CA VAL A 33 17.46 -14.22 -0.54
C VAL A 33 18.25 -14.32 0.76
N VAL A 34 17.66 -13.88 1.86
CA VAL A 34 18.28 -14.11 3.15
C VAL A 34 18.00 -15.56 3.48
N GLU A 35 19.05 -16.34 3.26
CA GLU A 35 19.22 -17.72 3.64
C GLU A 35 18.93 -17.85 5.15
N ALA A 36 18.06 -18.79 5.54
CA ALA A 36 18.14 -19.32 6.90
C ALA A 36 19.50 -20.00 7.01
N THR A 37 20.35 -19.43 7.85
CA THR A 37 21.80 -19.56 7.81
C THR A 37 22.28 -20.96 8.19
N THR A 38 23.15 -21.52 7.36
CA THR A 38 24.10 -22.58 7.77
C THR A 38 24.78 -22.13 9.06
N ILE A 39 24.61 -22.91 10.14
CA ILE A 39 25.20 -22.58 11.45
C ILE A 39 26.73 -22.75 11.35
N GLY A 40 27.21 -23.69 10.54
CA GLY A 40 28.63 -23.95 10.37
C GLY A 40 29.18 -24.93 11.41
N ASP A 41 30.49 -25.13 11.38
CA ASP A 41 31.17 -26.07 12.28
C ASP A 41 31.37 -25.47 13.69
N ASP A 42 30.32 -25.58 14.52
CA ASP A 42 30.28 -25.24 15.94
C ASP A 42 30.38 -26.48 16.84
N TYR A 43 30.71 -27.65 16.29
CA TYR A 43 30.83 -28.88 17.05
C TYR A 43 31.86 -28.69 18.19
N PRO A 44 31.57 -29.13 19.43
CA PRO A 44 32.35 -28.71 20.60
C PRO A 44 33.84 -28.98 20.46
N VAL A 45 34.67 -27.98 20.75
CA VAL A 45 36.14 -28.07 20.62
C VAL A 45 36.72 -29.26 21.41
N LYS A 46 36.10 -29.60 22.55
CA LYS A 46 36.45 -30.79 23.36
C LYS A 46 36.38 -32.12 22.59
N TRP A 47 35.59 -32.19 21.52
CA TRP A 47 35.39 -33.39 20.71
C TRP A 47 35.91 -33.23 19.28
N LYS A 48 35.80 -32.03 18.71
CA LYS A 48 36.19 -31.70 17.33
C LYS A 48 37.66 -32.00 17.02
N ASN A 49 38.55 -31.81 17.99
CA ASN A 49 40.00 -31.98 17.82
C ASN A 49 40.53 -33.36 18.21
N LEU A 50 39.66 -34.29 18.64
CA LEU A 50 40.05 -35.66 18.95
C LEU A 50 40.23 -36.49 17.67
N PRO A 51 40.93 -37.62 17.71
CA PRO A 51 40.85 -38.63 16.65
C PRO A 51 39.39 -39.01 16.36
N LEU A 52 39.09 -39.50 15.15
CA LEU A 52 37.76 -40.00 14.81
C LEU A 52 37.34 -41.09 15.82
N GLY A 53 36.21 -40.89 16.52
CA GLY A 53 35.77 -41.79 17.60
C GLY A 53 36.64 -41.77 18.86
N GLY A 54 37.46 -40.75 19.06
CA GLY A 54 38.39 -40.66 20.19
C GLY A 54 37.73 -40.47 21.57
N ALA A 55 36.42 -40.23 21.61
CA ALA A 55 35.63 -40.19 22.84
C ALA A 55 34.19 -40.63 22.59
N ILE A 56 33.45 -40.83 23.67
CA ILE A 56 31.99 -41.00 23.68
C ILE A 56 31.39 -39.70 24.21
N ASP A 57 30.41 -39.16 23.49
CA ASP A 57 29.73 -37.91 23.84
C ASP A 57 28.59 -38.11 24.85
N ASP A 58 27.88 -37.01 25.14
CA ASP A 58 26.80 -36.97 26.12
C ASP A 58 25.56 -37.81 25.69
N TRP A 59 25.42 -38.11 24.39
CA TRP A 59 24.38 -38.98 23.82
C TRP A 59 24.85 -40.44 23.64
N ARG A 60 26.01 -40.79 24.20
CA ARG A 60 26.66 -42.11 24.11
C ARG A 60 27.06 -42.51 22.69
N MET A 61 27.40 -41.53 21.86
CA MET A 61 27.84 -41.72 20.48
C MET A 61 29.34 -41.43 20.36
N TYR A 62 30.01 -42.16 19.48
CA TYR A 62 31.41 -41.87 19.18
C TYR A 62 31.54 -40.49 18.54
N THR A 63 32.45 -39.69 19.08
CA THR A 63 32.64 -38.30 18.63
C THR A 63 33.12 -38.23 17.18
N ARG A 64 32.78 -37.12 16.52
CA ARG A 64 33.08 -36.83 15.11
C ARG A 64 32.37 -37.74 14.08
N TYR A 65 31.53 -38.67 14.50
CA TYR A 65 30.60 -39.37 13.60
C TYR A 65 29.34 -38.53 13.33
N CYS A 66 28.63 -38.85 12.24
CA CYS A 66 27.40 -38.17 11.85
C CYS A 66 26.33 -38.20 12.94
N THR A 67 26.17 -39.34 13.62
CA THR A 67 25.20 -39.54 14.71
C THR A 67 25.46 -38.59 15.87
N SER A 68 26.72 -38.49 16.32
CA SER A 68 27.14 -37.58 17.39
C SER A 68 26.88 -36.11 17.03
N PHE A 69 27.26 -35.70 15.81
CA PHE A 69 27.02 -34.33 15.36
C PHE A 69 25.53 -34.00 15.26
N VAL A 70 24.71 -34.89 14.72
CA VAL A 70 23.26 -34.67 14.61
C VAL A 70 22.60 -34.64 15.98
N ALA A 71 23.01 -35.49 16.93
CA ALA A 71 22.51 -35.44 18.30
C ALA A 71 22.85 -34.11 18.98
N TYR A 72 24.07 -33.62 18.81
CA TYR A 72 24.49 -32.28 19.24
C TYR A 72 23.63 -31.17 18.62
N ARG A 73 23.40 -31.21 17.31
CA ARG A 73 22.54 -30.24 16.59
C ARG A 73 21.10 -30.24 17.11
N LEU A 74 20.52 -31.42 17.35
CA LEU A 74 19.18 -31.52 17.91
C LEU A 74 19.11 -30.87 19.31
N SER A 75 20.12 -31.07 20.15
CA SER A 75 20.19 -30.45 21.46
C SER A 75 20.34 -28.92 21.37
N THR A 76 21.31 -28.42 20.60
CA THR A 76 21.66 -27.00 20.62
C THR A 76 20.78 -26.12 19.74
N ALA A 77 20.39 -26.59 18.54
CA ALA A 77 19.58 -25.82 17.61
C ALA A 77 18.08 -26.07 17.83
N ASN A 78 17.67 -27.33 17.93
CA ASN A 78 16.25 -27.67 18.04
C ASN A 78 15.73 -27.60 19.49
N ASN A 79 16.63 -27.48 20.48
CA ASN A 79 16.30 -27.63 21.90
C ASN A 79 15.56 -28.96 22.14
N PHE A 80 16.13 -30.05 21.63
CA PHE A 80 15.62 -31.41 21.71
C PHE A 80 16.73 -32.40 22.10
N GLU A 81 16.57 -33.06 23.23
CA GLU A 81 17.51 -34.10 23.66
C GLU A 81 17.15 -35.46 23.05
N LEU A 82 18.07 -36.03 22.27
CA LEU A 82 17.85 -37.32 21.63
C LEU A 82 17.85 -38.45 22.67
N PRO A 83 16.77 -39.27 22.75
CA PRO A 83 16.74 -40.41 23.64
C PRO A 83 17.81 -41.45 23.31
N SER A 84 18.28 -42.20 24.30
CA SER A 84 19.25 -43.27 24.07
C SER A 84 18.67 -44.42 23.22
N GLY A 85 19.55 -45.22 22.60
CA GLY A 85 19.17 -46.46 21.89
C GLY A 85 18.87 -46.32 20.40
N PHE A 86 19.20 -45.19 19.76
CA PHE A 86 19.11 -45.06 18.30
C PHE A 86 20.23 -45.77 17.53
N GLY A 87 21.38 -46.01 18.18
CA GLY A 87 22.48 -46.78 17.62
C GLY A 87 23.04 -46.19 16.32
N ASN A 88 23.33 -47.06 15.35
CA ASN A 88 23.91 -46.70 14.07
C ASN A 88 22.91 -45.92 13.19
N ALA A 89 23.45 -44.99 12.38
CA ALA A 89 22.68 -44.09 11.54
C ALA A 89 21.67 -44.80 10.62
N ASP A 90 21.98 -45.99 10.09
CA ASP A 90 21.09 -46.76 9.21
C ASP A 90 19.77 -47.14 9.86
N ARG A 91 19.71 -47.23 11.20
CA ARG A 91 18.51 -47.62 11.95
C ARG A 91 17.68 -46.45 12.44
N TRP A 92 18.19 -45.21 12.33
CA TRP A 92 17.55 -44.06 12.97
C TRP A 92 16.11 -43.85 12.50
N GLY A 93 15.84 -43.97 11.19
CA GLY A 93 14.49 -43.82 10.67
C GLY A 93 13.54 -44.90 11.19
N THR A 94 13.97 -46.16 11.21
CA THR A 94 13.15 -47.27 11.73
C THR A 94 12.90 -47.15 13.23
N GLU A 95 13.92 -46.79 14.00
CA GLU A 95 13.80 -46.55 15.45
C GLU A 95 12.92 -45.34 15.77
N ALA A 96 13.02 -44.27 14.97
CA ALA A 96 12.17 -43.10 15.11
C ALA A 96 10.70 -43.45 14.89
N MET A 97 10.39 -44.19 13.81
CA MET A 97 9.03 -44.67 13.53
C MET A 97 8.50 -45.58 14.64
N ALA A 98 9.32 -46.52 15.14
CA ALA A 98 8.95 -47.41 16.25
C ALA A 98 8.62 -46.65 17.55
N ARG A 99 9.21 -45.47 17.73
CA ARG A 99 8.98 -44.57 18.89
C ARG A 99 7.93 -43.50 18.62
N GLY A 100 7.22 -43.56 17.48
CA GLY A 100 6.11 -42.67 17.15
C GLY A 100 6.52 -41.32 16.54
N TYR A 101 7.80 -41.11 16.22
CA TYR A 101 8.21 -39.93 15.46
C TYR A 101 7.82 -40.08 14.00
N LYS A 102 7.39 -38.96 13.41
CA LYS A 102 7.07 -38.91 11.98
C LYS A 102 8.35 -39.04 11.15
N VAL A 103 8.31 -39.93 10.16
CA VAL A 103 9.35 -40.05 9.12
C VAL A 103 8.67 -40.02 7.76
N ASP A 104 8.99 -39.04 6.93
CA ASP A 104 8.41 -38.91 5.59
C ASP A 104 9.40 -38.33 4.57
N LYS A 105 8.92 -37.91 3.39
CA LYS A 105 9.72 -37.28 2.32
C LYS A 105 9.61 -35.75 2.28
N ASN A 106 9.08 -35.13 3.34
CA ASN A 106 8.82 -33.69 3.43
C ASN A 106 9.84 -33.04 4.38
N PRO A 107 11.03 -32.68 3.88
CA PRO A 107 12.06 -32.05 4.71
C PRO A 107 11.56 -30.75 5.35
N LYS A 108 11.98 -30.50 6.58
CA LYS A 108 11.85 -29.22 7.28
C LYS A 108 13.18 -28.84 7.90
N VAL A 109 13.47 -27.55 8.05
CA VAL A 109 14.66 -27.12 8.82
C VAL A 109 14.58 -27.69 10.23
N GLY A 110 15.69 -28.24 10.69
CA GLY A 110 15.76 -28.96 11.96
C GLY A 110 15.45 -30.46 11.88
N SER A 111 14.79 -30.94 10.81
CA SER A 111 14.59 -32.39 10.63
C SER A 111 15.92 -33.09 10.34
N VAL A 112 15.96 -34.42 10.49
CA VAL A 112 17.16 -35.22 10.21
C VAL A 112 16.98 -35.98 8.90
N ALA A 113 17.79 -35.67 7.90
CA ALA A 113 17.90 -36.46 6.69
C ALA A 113 18.55 -37.81 7.03
N TRP A 114 17.91 -38.91 6.63
CA TRP A 114 18.32 -40.26 6.99
C TRP A 114 18.53 -41.14 5.75
N TRP A 115 19.64 -41.88 5.74
CA TRP A 115 19.98 -42.87 4.71
C TRP A 115 20.22 -44.24 5.32
N THR A 116 19.68 -45.28 4.69
CA THR A 116 19.93 -46.67 5.07
C THR A 116 21.37 -47.11 4.77
N SER A 117 22.13 -46.35 3.99
CA SER A 117 23.57 -46.52 3.77
C SER A 117 24.43 -46.05 4.96
N THR A 118 23.88 -46.07 6.16
CA THR A 118 24.53 -45.66 7.43
C THR A 118 24.96 -44.19 7.45
N HIS A 119 24.04 -43.27 7.14
CA HIS A 119 24.32 -41.83 7.31
C HIS A 119 23.09 -41.05 7.79
N VAL A 120 23.34 -40.00 8.57
CA VAL A 120 22.34 -39.00 8.98
C VAL A 120 22.94 -37.61 8.88
N ALA A 121 22.11 -36.62 8.55
CA ALA A 121 22.52 -35.23 8.47
C ALA A 121 21.39 -34.31 8.96
N TRP A 122 21.75 -33.16 9.53
CA TRP A 122 20.79 -32.18 10.01
C TRP A 122 20.37 -31.27 8.85
N VAL A 123 19.06 -31.04 8.68
CA VAL A 123 18.53 -30.18 7.61
C VAL A 123 18.65 -28.72 8.01
N ALA A 124 19.56 -28.00 7.36
CA ALA A 124 19.78 -26.57 7.59
C ALA A 124 18.86 -25.67 6.78
N GLU A 125 18.52 -26.08 5.54
CA GLU A 125 17.69 -25.28 4.65
C GLU A 125 16.83 -26.18 3.75
N VAL A 126 15.64 -25.70 3.38
CA VAL A 126 14.76 -26.36 2.42
C VAL A 126 14.32 -25.33 1.39
N SER A 127 14.62 -25.59 0.11
CA SER A 127 14.26 -24.72 -1.01
C SER A 127 13.67 -25.55 -2.14
N GLY A 128 12.34 -25.60 -2.20
CA GLY A 128 11.60 -26.47 -3.11
C GLY A 128 11.96 -27.94 -2.89
N ASP A 129 12.52 -28.59 -3.92
CA ASP A 129 12.97 -29.99 -3.86
C ASP A 129 14.44 -30.15 -3.42
N ASN A 130 15.14 -29.05 -3.16
CA ASN A 130 16.52 -29.07 -2.71
C ASN A 130 16.61 -28.85 -1.20
N VAL A 131 17.52 -29.58 -0.56
CA VAL A 131 17.73 -29.56 0.88
C VAL A 131 19.20 -29.33 1.16
N LYS A 132 19.54 -28.29 1.93
CA LYS A 132 20.89 -28.07 2.42
C LYS A 132 21.06 -28.84 3.72
N VAL A 133 22.02 -29.74 3.76
CA VAL A 133 22.32 -30.54 4.95
C VAL A 133 23.65 -30.14 5.56
N GLU A 134 23.73 -30.15 6.89
CA GLU A 134 24.95 -30.10 7.67
C GLU A 134 25.24 -31.48 8.24
N GLU A 135 26.47 -31.94 8.09
CA GLU A 135 26.84 -33.31 8.42
C GLU A 135 28.29 -33.41 8.87
N TYR A 136 28.59 -34.49 9.60
CA TYR A 136 29.95 -34.89 9.91
C TYR A 136 30.26 -36.25 9.28
N ASN A 137 31.53 -36.48 8.97
CA ASN A 137 32.04 -37.79 8.57
C ASN A 137 31.41 -38.35 7.28
N TYR A 138 30.87 -37.49 6.39
CA TYR A 138 30.30 -37.93 5.11
C TYR A 138 31.35 -38.63 4.23
N GLY A 139 32.60 -38.17 4.26
CA GLY A 139 33.74 -38.77 3.56
C GLY A 139 34.60 -39.72 4.40
N PHE A 140 34.09 -40.21 5.52
CA PHE A 140 34.83 -41.06 6.48
C PHE A 140 36.10 -40.41 7.08
N ASP A 141 36.19 -39.08 7.07
CA ASP A 141 37.34 -38.30 7.56
C ASP A 141 37.10 -37.59 8.91
N GLY A 142 35.90 -37.77 9.48
CA GLY A 142 35.44 -37.15 10.71
C GLY A 142 35.33 -35.62 10.64
N LYS A 143 35.18 -35.03 9.46
CA LYS A 143 35.10 -33.57 9.28
C LYS A 143 33.67 -33.10 9.05
N TYR A 144 33.44 -31.83 9.36
CA TYR A 144 32.23 -31.10 9.01
C TYR A 144 32.13 -30.94 7.49
N ASN A 145 30.92 -31.05 6.96
CA ASN A 145 30.60 -30.78 5.58
C ASN A 145 29.21 -30.14 5.46
N THR A 146 28.99 -29.43 4.36
CA THR A 146 27.66 -29.00 3.92
C THR A 146 27.47 -29.29 2.45
N ARG A 147 26.26 -29.65 2.06
CA ARG A 147 25.92 -29.81 0.64
C ARG A 147 24.42 -29.69 0.40
N TRP A 148 24.08 -29.33 -0.82
CA TRP A 148 22.73 -29.44 -1.33
C TRP A 148 22.48 -30.86 -1.83
N ILE A 149 21.32 -31.41 -1.46
CA ILE A 149 20.82 -32.70 -1.93
C ILE A 149 19.42 -32.50 -2.51
N ASN A 150 19.04 -33.32 -3.48
CA ASN A 150 17.62 -33.44 -3.81
C ASN A 150 16.90 -34.17 -2.66
N LYS A 151 15.69 -33.75 -2.30
CA LYS A 151 14.94 -34.34 -1.18
C LYS A 151 14.71 -35.84 -1.30
N ASN A 152 14.65 -36.35 -2.53
CA ASN A 152 14.41 -37.76 -2.79
C ASN A 152 15.66 -38.63 -2.61
N SER A 153 16.85 -38.03 -2.46
CA SER A 153 18.10 -38.76 -2.24
C SER A 153 18.21 -39.37 -0.84
N ALA A 154 17.57 -38.78 0.17
CA ALA A 154 17.46 -39.35 1.52
C ALA A 154 16.36 -40.41 1.54
N ASN A 155 16.50 -41.48 2.33
CA ASN A 155 15.44 -42.48 2.50
C ASN A 155 14.22 -41.88 3.21
N GLY A 156 14.43 -40.94 4.13
CA GLY A 156 13.39 -40.15 4.75
C GLY A 156 13.94 -39.00 5.61
N TYR A 157 13.04 -38.19 6.13
CA TYR A 157 13.32 -37.09 7.06
C TYR A 157 12.66 -37.37 8.39
N ILE A 158 13.45 -37.41 9.46
CA ILE A 158 12.97 -37.70 10.82
C ILE A 158 12.62 -36.39 11.52
N HIS A 159 11.38 -36.28 11.97
CA HIS A 159 10.83 -35.09 12.62
C HIS A 159 10.81 -35.26 14.14
N PHE A 160 11.98 -35.17 14.78
CA PHE A 160 12.09 -35.19 16.25
C PHE A 160 11.44 -33.97 16.89
N LYS A 161 11.85 -32.78 16.42
CA LYS A 161 11.30 -31.47 16.77
C LYS A 161 11.80 -30.49 15.72
N ASP A 162 11.04 -30.29 14.66
CA ASP A 162 11.44 -29.36 13.59
C ASP A 162 11.63 -27.95 14.15
N MET A 163 12.55 -27.20 13.54
CA MET A 163 12.67 -25.78 13.86
C MET A 163 11.48 -25.02 13.29
N PRO A 164 11.01 -23.96 13.96
CA PRO A 164 10.03 -23.06 13.37
C PRO A 164 10.58 -22.59 12.03
N GLN A 165 9.88 -22.91 10.94
CA GLN A 165 10.08 -22.18 9.70
C GLN A 165 9.59 -20.77 10.01
N THR A 166 10.49 -19.80 10.15
CA THR A 166 10.06 -18.41 10.09
C THR A 166 9.42 -18.26 8.71
N PRO A 167 8.10 -17.99 8.61
CA PRO A 167 7.50 -17.80 7.30
C PRO A 167 8.30 -16.72 6.56
N VAL A 168 8.55 -16.86 5.26
CA VAL A 168 9.08 -15.76 4.44
C VAL A 168 7.93 -15.24 3.61
N GLY A 169 7.71 -13.92 3.66
CA GLY A 169 6.57 -13.27 3.04
C GLY A 169 5.33 -13.24 3.94
N TRP A 170 4.16 -13.36 3.32
CA TRP A 170 2.88 -13.25 4.01
C TRP A 170 2.58 -14.47 4.87
N TYR A 171 2.17 -14.22 6.11
CA TYR A 171 1.76 -15.26 7.06
C TYR A 171 0.50 -14.84 7.79
N ASN A 172 -0.52 -15.70 7.80
CA ASN A 172 -1.75 -15.52 8.56
C ASN A 172 -1.83 -16.59 9.66
N ASN A 173 -2.03 -16.17 10.90
CA ASN A 173 -2.12 -17.08 12.05
C ASN A 173 -3.57 -17.43 12.46
N GLY A 174 -4.54 -17.17 11.59
CA GLY A 174 -5.98 -17.30 11.86
C GLY A 174 -6.62 -16.06 12.49
N HIS A 175 -5.83 -15.08 12.93
CA HIS A 175 -6.34 -13.85 13.55
C HIS A 175 -5.75 -12.58 12.92
N TYR A 176 -4.43 -12.55 12.74
CA TYR A 176 -3.71 -11.44 12.13
C TYR A 176 -2.88 -11.90 10.91
N ASP A 177 -2.66 -10.95 10.02
CA ASP A 177 -1.69 -11.06 8.93
C ASP A 177 -0.36 -10.42 9.35
N TYR A 178 0.73 -11.06 8.95
CA TYR A 178 2.10 -10.62 9.16
C TYR A 178 2.84 -10.67 7.83
N TYR A 179 3.88 -9.84 7.70
CA TYR A 179 4.86 -9.99 6.64
C TYR A 179 6.23 -10.20 7.27
N TYR A 180 6.90 -11.28 6.90
CA TYR A 180 8.25 -11.61 7.34
C TYR A 180 9.23 -11.39 6.20
N TYR A 181 10.30 -10.67 6.49
CA TYR A 181 11.44 -10.57 5.59
C TYR A 181 12.20 -11.89 5.57
N ALA A 182 13.08 -12.04 4.58
CA ALA A 182 13.86 -13.26 4.44
C ALA A 182 14.78 -13.51 5.67
N ASP A 183 15.21 -12.45 6.36
CA ASP A 183 16.01 -12.54 7.59
C ASP A 183 15.21 -13.01 8.82
N GLY A 184 13.93 -13.32 8.64
CA GLY A 184 13.02 -13.77 9.69
C GLY A 184 12.46 -12.63 10.55
N THR A 185 12.84 -11.37 10.31
CA THR A 185 12.24 -10.23 11.01
C THR A 185 10.86 -9.89 10.44
N LYS A 186 9.99 -9.29 11.25
CA LYS A 186 8.65 -8.88 10.83
C LYS A 186 8.64 -7.43 10.34
N ALA A 187 7.83 -7.15 9.33
CA ALA A 187 7.42 -5.80 9.00
C ALA A 187 6.70 -5.15 10.18
N ILE A 188 7.07 -3.90 10.48
CA ILE A 188 6.47 -3.05 11.50
C ILE A 188 6.25 -1.65 10.92
N GLY A 189 5.19 -0.97 11.35
CA GLY A 189 4.84 0.36 10.84
C GLY A 189 4.55 0.39 9.34
N LEU A 190 4.77 1.54 8.71
CA LEU A 190 4.49 1.78 7.30
C LEU A 190 5.54 1.10 6.41
N THR A 191 5.18 -0.03 5.80
CA THR A 191 6.11 -0.88 5.04
C THR A 191 5.64 -1.05 3.59
N TRP A 192 6.59 -1.00 2.64
CA TRP A 192 6.33 -1.40 1.26
C TRP A 192 6.49 -2.92 1.11
N VAL A 193 5.51 -3.56 0.49
CA VAL A 193 5.58 -4.97 0.08
C VAL A 193 5.18 -5.03 -1.39
N GLY A 194 6.16 -5.29 -2.25
CA GLY A 194 5.99 -5.14 -3.70
C GLY A 194 5.64 -3.69 -4.07
N THR A 195 4.53 -3.50 -4.79
CA THR A 195 4.05 -2.18 -5.25
C THR A 195 3.03 -1.53 -4.31
N LYS A 196 2.65 -2.22 -3.23
CA LYS A 196 1.66 -1.74 -2.26
C LYS A 196 2.34 -1.38 -0.95
N ARG A 197 1.76 -0.42 -0.24
CA ARG A 197 2.18 -0.03 1.11
C ARG A 197 1.17 -0.53 2.12
N TYR A 198 1.65 -1.00 3.26
CA TYR A 198 0.87 -1.57 4.35
C TYR A 198 1.27 -0.90 5.66
N ASN A 199 0.42 -1.01 6.68
CA ASN A 199 0.76 -0.58 8.03
C ASN A 199 0.65 -1.74 9.02
N PHE A 200 1.66 -1.91 9.84
CA PHE A 200 1.75 -2.96 10.85
C PHE A 200 1.92 -2.36 12.24
N ASP A 201 1.35 -2.98 13.27
CA ASP A 201 1.54 -2.58 14.65
C ASP A 201 2.98 -2.90 15.14
N LYS A 202 3.27 -2.53 16.39
CA LYS A 202 4.59 -2.79 17.02
C LYS A 202 4.95 -4.27 17.16
N ASN A 203 3.97 -5.17 17.06
CA ASN A 203 4.13 -6.62 17.12
C ASN A 203 4.16 -7.25 15.71
N GLY A 204 4.03 -6.43 14.65
CA GLY A 204 4.00 -6.83 13.26
C GLY A 204 2.63 -7.29 12.74
N ALA A 205 1.54 -7.11 13.51
CA ALA A 205 0.20 -7.43 13.04
C ALA A 205 -0.30 -6.34 12.08
N MET A 206 -0.77 -6.73 10.91
CA MET A 206 -1.23 -5.79 9.87
C MET A 206 -2.58 -5.16 10.23
N TYR A 207 -2.70 -3.86 10.04
CA TYR A 207 -3.99 -3.15 10.12
C TYR A 207 -4.86 -3.45 8.89
N LYS A 208 -6.15 -3.68 9.10
CA LYS A 208 -7.17 -3.83 8.05
C LYS A 208 -8.44 -3.09 8.42
N ASN A 209 -9.09 -2.46 7.45
CA ASN A 209 -10.29 -1.62 7.65
C ASN A 209 -10.13 -0.59 8.78
N ALA A 210 -8.94 -0.04 8.96
CA ALA A 210 -8.58 0.71 10.16
C ALA A 210 -7.84 2.01 9.82
N TRP A 211 -8.16 3.04 10.60
CA TRP A 211 -7.43 4.30 10.60
C TRP A 211 -6.22 4.21 11.52
N THR A 212 -5.10 4.78 11.08
CA THR A 212 -3.91 5.00 11.90
C THR A 212 -3.47 6.45 11.77
N ASN A 213 -3.24 7.12 12.90
CA ASN A 213 -2.97 8.55 12.97
C ASN A 213 -1.62 8.81 13.64
N SER A 214 -0.87 9.77 13.10
CA SER A 214 0.26 10.43 13.75
C SER A 214 -0.02 11.93 13.88
N ASP A 215 0.87 12.67 14.54
CA ASP A 215 0.76 14.13 14.68
C ASP A 215 0.69 14.85 13.32
N LYS A 216 1.25 14.24 12.27
CA LYS A 216 1.35 14.84 10.94
C LYS A 216 0.42 14.22 9.90
N TYR A 217 0.17 12.91 9.98
CA TYR A 217 -0.50 12.18 8.90
C TYR A 217 -1.51 11.16 9.43
N SER A 218 -2.62 11.02 8.69
CA SER A 218 -3.58 9.93 8.86
C SER A 218 -3.50 9.00 7.65
N TYR A 219 -3.63 7.71 7.91
CA TYR A 219 -3.65 6.65 6.89
C TYR A 219 -4.86 5.76 7.12
N TYR A 220 -5.41 5.21 6.05
CA TYR A 220 -6.46 4.18 6.12
C TYR A 220 -5.97 2.89 5.47
N SER A 221 -5.97 1.80 6.24
CA SER A 221 -5.69 0.46 5.71
C SER A 221 -7.00 -0.16 5.22
N THR A 222 -7.06 -0.53 3.94
CA THR A 222 -8.26 -1.08 3.30
C THR A 222 -8.53 -2.53 3.74
N SER A 223 -9.53 -3.18 3.14
CA SER A 223 -9.91 -4.56 3.48
C SER A 223 -8.83 -5.59 3.15
N ASP A 224 -7.99 -5.33 2.13
CA ASP A 224 -6.83 -6.16 1.79
C ASP A 224 -5.57 -5.77 2.60
N GLY A 225 -5.68 -4.79 3.50
CA GLY A 225 -4.62 -4.26 4.34
C GLY A 225 -3.71 -3.22 3.69
N SER A 226 -3.76 -3.06 2.36
CA SER A 226 -3.00 -2.01 1.70
C SER A 226 -3.55 -0.63 2.04
N LEU A 227 -2.69 0.37 2.07
CA LEU A 227 -3.08 1.74 2.33
C LEU A 227 -3.91 2.30 1.17
N ALA A 228 -4.98 3.01 1.52
CA ALA A 228 -5.77 3.77 0.58
C ALA A 228 -4.91 4.82 -0.12
N VAL A 229 -5.06 4.93 -1.43
CA VAL A 229 -4.40 5.94 -2.28
C VAL A 229 -5.43 6.60 -3.18
N GLY A 230 -5.27 7.89 -3.46
CA GLY A 230 -6.25 8.65 -4.25
C GLY A 230 -7.63 8.73 -3.60
N LEU A 231 -8.66 8.90 -4.43
CA LEU A 231 -10.04 9.08 -3.98
C LEU A 231 -10.67 7.76 -3.51
N THR A 232 -10.83 7.60 -2.20
CA THR A 232 -11.28 6.34 -1.59
C THR A 232 -12.50 6.56 -0.70
N TRP A 233 -13.48 5.66 -0.78
CA TRP A 233 -14.61 5.62 0.14
C TRP A 233 -14.24 4.90 1.42
N VAL A 234 -14.57 5.50 2.56
CA VAL A 234 -14.45 4.90 3.89
C VAL A 234 -15.78 5.10 4.61
N GLY A 235 -16.55 4.03 4.71
CA GLY A 235 -17.96 4.11 5.12
C GLY A 235 -18.75 4.97 4.14
N THR A 236 -19.48 5.96 4.65
CA THR A 236 -20.32 6.87 3.85
C THR A 236 -19.60 8.13 3.39
N LYS A 237 -18.33 8.31 3.76
CA LYS A 237 -17.53 9.49 3.41
C LYS A 237 -16.45 9.12 2.40
N ARG A 238 -16.11 10.08 1.54
CA ARG A 238 -15.01 9.95 0.59
C ARG A 238 -13.83 10.77 1.07
N TYR A 239 -12.63 10.24 0.90
CA TYR A 239 -11.36 10.85 1.31
C TYR A 239 -10.40 10.87 0.11
N ASN A 240 -9.39 11.72 0.16
CA ASN A 240 -8.30 11.71 -0.82
C ASN A 240 -6.97 11.47 -0.10
N PHE A 241 -6.16 10.58 -0.66
CA PHE A 241 -4.86 10.19 -0.13
C PHE A 241 -3.77 10.41 -1.18
N ASP A 242 -2.57 10.80 -0.75
CA ASP A 242 -1.43 10.92 -1.63
C ASP A 242 -0.91 9.54 -2.10
N LYS A 243 0.10 9.54 -2.98
CA LYS A 243 0.71 8.30 -3.51
C LYS A 243 1.37 7.41 -2.45
N ASN A 244 1.65 7.95 -1.27
CA ASN A 244 2.25 7.26 -0.14
C ASN A 244 1.19 6.83 0.91
N GLY A 245 -0.09 7.11 0.64
CA GLY A 245 -1.23 6.79 1.48
C GLY A 245 -1.56 7.83 2.56
N ALA A 246 -0.88 8.99 2.57
CA ALA A 246 -1.16 10.03 3.55
C ALA A 246 -2.42 10.81 3.15
N MET A 247 -3.38 10.95 4.07
CA MET A 247 -4.64 11.63 3.83
C MET A 247 -4.44 13.14 3.69
N TYR A 248 -5.07 13.74 2.67
CA TYR A 248 -5.17 15.20 2.56
C TYR A 248 -6.17 15.77 3.55
N LYS A 249 -5.85 16.93 4.14
CA LYS A 249 -6.69 17.66 5.10
C LYS A 249 -6.49 19.16 4.93
N ASN A 250 -7.59 19.93 4.95
CA ASN A 250 -7.60 21.37 4.64
C ASN A 250 -6.85 21.72 3.34
N ALA A 251 -7.06 20.93 2.29
CA ALA A 251 -6.24 20.99 1.09
C ALA A 251 -7.06 20.81 -0.18
N TRP A 252 -6.69 21.56 -1.22
CA TRP A 252 -7.17 21.38 -2.57
C TRP A 252 -6.35 20.30 -3.28
N THR A 253 -7.04 19.48 -4.07
CA THR A 253 -6.42 18.54 -5.01
C THR A 253 -7.06 18.72 -6.37
N ASN A 254 -6.24 18.82 -7.41
CA ASN A 254 -6.67 19.16 -8.76
C ASN A 254 -6.23 18.09 -9.75
N SER A 255 -7.07 17.85 -10.75
CA SER A 255 -6.80 17.07 -11.96
C SER A 255 -7.27 17.89 -13.17
N ASP A 256 -6.94 17.44 -14.38
CA ASP A 256 -7.34 18.14 -15.62
C ASP A 256 -8.86 18.36 -15.73
N LYS A 257 -9.64 17.46 -15.11
CA LYS A 257 -11.10 17.48 -15.20
C LYS A 257 -11.80 17.94 -13.92
N TYR A 258 -11.24 17.65 -12.74
CA TYR A 258 -11.92 17.84 -11.47
C TYR A 258 -11.02 18.45 -10.40
N SER A 259 -11.62 19.30 -9.57
CA SER A 259 -11.02 19.84 -8.34
C SER A 259 -11.81 19.32 -7.13
N TYR A 260 -11.10 18.95 -6.07
CA TYR A 260 -11.66 18.46 -4.82
C TYR A 260 -11.06 19.23 -3.64
N TYR A 261 -11.84 19.40 -2.57
CA TYR A 261 -11.35 19.97 -1.32
C TYR A 261 -11.51 18.97 -0.17
N SER A 262 -10.41 18.60 0.47
CA SER A 262 -10.42 17.84 1.71
C SER A 262 -10.63 18.78 2.89
N THR A 263 -11.69 18.55 3.66
CA THR A 263 -12.06 19.37 4.83
C THR A 263 -11.15 19.09 6.04
N SER A 264 -11.47 19.69 7.18
CA SER A 264 -10.69 19.55 8.41
C SER A 264 -10.80 18.16 9.05
N ASP A 265 -11.81 17.36 8.73
CA ASP A 265 -11.86 15.94 9.13
C ASP A 265 -11.24 15.01 8.08
N GLY A 266 -10.73 15.57 6.97
CA GLY A 266 -10.14 14.86 5.84
C GLY A 266 -11.13 14.40 4.77
N SER A 267 -12.43 14.38 5.07
CA SER A 267 -13.45 14.01 4.09
C SER A 267 -13.58 15.09 3.00
N LEU A 268 -13.99 14.68 1.81
CA LEU A 268 -14.23 15.59 0.71
C LEU A 268 -15.45 16.46 0.99
N ALA A 269 -15.31 17.76 0.69
CA ALA A 269 -16.43 18.69 0.68
C ALA A 269 -17.50 18.24 -0.32
N VAL A 270 -18.76 18.30 0.09
CA VAL A 270 -19.94 18.00 -0.73
C VAL A 270 -20.96 19.12 -0.55
N GLY A 271 -21.68 19.46 -1.61
CA GLY A 271 -22.62 20.59 -1.61
C GLY A 271 -21.95 21.93 -1.34
N LEU A 272 -22.74 22.88 -0.79
CA LEU A 272 -22.29 24.25 -0.55
C LEU A 272 -21.35 24.33 0.66
N THR A 273 -20.07 24.59 0.41
CA THR A 273 -19.01 24.57 1.45
C THR A 273 -18.20 25.86 1.44
N TRP A 274 -17.92 26.40 2.62
CA TRP A 274 -16.98 27.52 2.79
C TRP A 274 -15.54 27.02 2.82
N VAL A 275 -14.67 27.65 2.04
CA VAL A 275 -13.23 27.43 2.05
C VAL A 275 -12.55 28.80 2.14
N GLY A 276 -12.04 29.12 3.34
CA GLY A 276 -11.61 30.48 3.65
C GLY A 276 -12.80 31.46 3.58
N THR A 277 -12.63 32.54 2.82
CA THR A 277 -13.66 33.59 2.64
C THR A 277 -14.56 33.36 1.44
N LYS A 278 -14.34 32.29 0.66
CA LYS A 278 -15.12 31.97 -0.53
C LYS A 278 -16.00 30.75 -0.27
N ARG A 279 -17.16 30.71 -0.93
CA ARG A 279 -18.06 29.56 -0.91
C ARG A 279 -17.97 28.84 -2.26
N TYR A 280 -18.03 27.52 -2.22
CA TYR A 280 -17.93 26.64 -3.39
C TYR A 280 -19.09 25.64 -3.35
N ASN A 281 -19.43 25.06 -4.50
CA ASN A 281 -20.38 23.97 -4.58
C ASN A 281 -19.72 22.72 -5.14
N PHE A 282 -19.98 21.58 -4.52
CA PHE A 282 -19.41 20.28 -4.87
C PHE A 282 -20.54 19.28 -5.13
N ASP A 283 -20.34 18.37 -6.07
CA ASP A 283 -21.27 17.28 -6.31
C ASP A 283 -21.24 16.23 -5.18
N LYS A 284 -22.11 15.22 -5.26
CA LYS A 284 -22.20 14.13 -4.26
C LYS A 284 -20.93 13.28 -4.14
N ASN A 285 -20.05 13.34 -5.13
CA ASN A 285 -18.77 12.63 -5.16
C ASN A 285 -17.59 13.53 -4.75
N GLY A 286 -17.86 14.79 -4.40
CA GLY A 286 -16.91 15.81 -3.98
C GLY A 286 -16.25 16.59 -5.12
N ALA A 287 -16.67 16.41 -6.37
CA ALA A 287 -16.12 17.16 -7.49
C ALA A 287 -16.72 18.58 -7.52
N MET A 288 -15.85 19.59 -7.58
CA MET A 288 -16.27 20.99 -7.58
C MET A 288 -16.91 21.40 -8.91
N TYR A 289 -18.03 22.11 -8.85
CA TYR A 289 -18.63 22.74 -10.03
C TYR A 289 -17.81 23.96 -10.48
N LYS A 290 -17.68 24.14 -11.79
CA LYS A 290 -17.05 25.31 -12.44
C LYS A 290 -17.84 25.69 -13.68
N ASN A 291 -18.02 26.99 -13.92
CA ASN A 291 -18.81 27.53 -15.03
C ASN A 291 -20.19 26.87 -15.16
N ALA A 292 -20.88 26.70 -14.04
CA ALA A 292 -22.07 25.87 -13.98
C ALA A 292 -23.13 26.44 -13.05
N TRP A 293 -24.38 26.33 -13.48
CA TRP A 293 -25.56 26.57 -12.66
C TRP A 293 -25.89 25.33 -11.82
N THR A 294 -26.27 25.56 -10.57
CA THR A 294 -26.84 24.53 -9.69
C THR A 294 -28.11 25.06 -9.06
N ASN A 295 -29.19 24.29 -9.14
CA ASN A 295 -30.52 24.70 -8.73
C ASN A 295 -31.08 23.76 -7.65
N SER A 296 -31.84 24.34 -6.73
CA SER A 296 -32.69 23.65 -5.75
C SER A 296 -34.08 24.29 -5.78
N ASP A 297 -35.05 23.70 -5.09
CA ASP A 297 -36.43 24.23 -5.04
C ASP A 297 -36.50 25.67 -4.51
N LYS A 298 -35.51 26.09 -3.71
CA LYS A 298 -35.50 27.39 -3.04
C LYS A 298 -34.47 28.37 -3.60
N TYR A 299 -33.34 27.87 -4.09
CA TYR A 299 -32.20 28.72 -4.47
C TYR A 299 -31.50 28.21 -5.73
N SER A 300 -31.03 29.15 -6.54
CA SER A 300 -30.13 28.93 -7.67
C SER A 300 -28.77 29.56 -7.37
N TYR A 301 -27.70 28.88 -7.77
CA TYR A 301 -26.31 29.32 -7.59
C TYR A 301 -25.56 29.17 -8.92
N TYR A 302 -24.57 30.03 -9.15
CA TYR A 302 -23.62 29.89 -10.25
C TYR A 302 -22.20 29.74 -9.70
N SER A 303 -21.52 28.66 -10.08
CA SER A 303 -20.08 28.47 -9.85
C SER A 303 -19.30 29.13 -10.98
N THR A 304 -18.44 30.08 -10.65
CA THR A 304 -17.59 30.81 -11.60
C THR A 304 -16.44 29.94 -12.13
N SER A 305 -15.56 30.51 -12.95
CA SER A 305 -14.42 29.80 -13.56
C SER A 305 -13.38 29.32 -12.55
N ASP A 306 -13.20 30.04 -11.44
CA ASP A 306 -12.37 29.59 -10.31
C ASP A 306 -13.10 28.60 -9.39
N GLY A 307 -14.39 28.37 -9.63
CA GLY A 307 -15.28 27.47 -8.90
C GLY A 307 -16.01 28.11 -7.72
N SER A 308 -15.61 29.30 -7.29
CA SER A 308 -16.32 30.02 -6.23
C SER A 308 -17.70 30.46 -6.70
N LEU A 309 -18.64 30.56 -5.77
CA LEU A 309 -19.99 31.03 -6.06
C LEU A 309 -19.97 32.50 -6.44
N ALA A 310 -20.71 32.83 -7.49
CA ALA A 310 -20.92 34.19 -7.93
C ALA A 310 -21.66 34.98 -6.85
N VAL A 311 -21.24 36.22 -6.61
CA VAL A 311 -21.83 37.15 -5.64
C VAL A 311 -21.97 38.53 -6.28
N GLY A 312 -22.98 39.30 -5.85
CA GLY A 312 -23.24 40.62 -6.42
C GLY A 312 -23.67 40.57 -7.89
N HIS A 313 -23.41 41.64 -8.63
CA HIS A 313 -23.75 41.77 -10.05
C HIS A 313 -22.77 40.98 -10.92
N GLN A 314 -23.31 40.11 -11.79
CA GLN A 314 -22.54 39.16 -12.59
C GLN A 314 -23.12 39.05 -14.00
N GLN A 315 -22.27 39.06 -15.01
CA GLN A 315 -22.64 38.74 -16.38
C GLN A 315 -22.32 37.28 -16.68
N ILE A 316 -23.32 36.51 -17.10
CA ILE A 316 -23.21 35.08 -17.39
C ILE A 316 -23.86 34.82 -18.75
N GLY A 317 -23.03 34.53 -19.75
CA GLY A 317 -23.47 34.53 -21.14
C GLY A 317 -23.92 35.92 -21.57
N GLU A 318 -25.09 35.99 -22.21
CA GLU A 318 -25.69 37.25 -22.69
C GLU A 318 -26.47 38.00 -21.58
N ASN A 319 -26.77 37.33 -20.47
CA ASN A 319 -27.62 37.85 -19.41
C ASN A 319 -26.82 38.37 -18.21
N LYS A 320 -27.44 39.27 -17.44
CA LYS A 320 -26.92 39.80 -16.18
C LYS A 320 -27.78 39.29 -15.02
N TYR A 321 -27.14 39.02 -13.89
CA TYR A 321 -27.74 38.41 -12.70
C TYR A 321 -27.22 39.10 -11.44
N ILE A 322 -28.01 39.12 -10.36
CA ILE A 322 -27.54 39.57 -9.04
C ILE A 322 -27.70 38.45 -8.02
N PHE A 323 -26.61 38.15 -7.33
CA PHE A 323 -26.53 37.14 -6.29
C PHE A 323 -26.32 37.80 -4.92
N ASP A 324 -26.88 37.21 -3.87
CA ASP A 324 -26.64 37.64 -2.49
C ASP A 324 -25.19 37.34 -2.04
N LYS A 325 -24.83 37.81 -0.85
CA LYS A 325 -23.50 37.58 -0.25
C LYS A 325 -23.16 36.11 0.02
N ASN A 326 -24.15 35.22 0.00
CA ASN A 326 -24.00 33.78 0.18
C ASN A 326 -24.04 33.01 -1.16
N GLY A 327 -24.17 33.73 -2.28
CA GLY A 327 -24.20 33.23 -3.65
C GLY A 327 -25.59 32.86 -4.18
N ALA A 328 -26.67 33.10 -3.44
CA ALA A 328 -28.02 32.77 -3.88
C ALA A 328 -28.53 33.83 -4.88
N LEU A 329 -29.04 33.37 -6.02
CA LEU A 329 -29.62 34.22 -7.06
C LEU A 329 -30.92 34.87 -6.57
N TYR A 330 -31.05 36.19 -6.71
CA TYR A 330 -32.34 36.88 -6.53
C TYR A 330 -33.26 36.57 -7.71
N LYS A 331 -34.55 36.32 -7.45
CA LYS A 331 -35.55 36.00 -8.47
C LYS A 331 -36.89 36.63 -8.10
N ASN A 332 -37.65 37.11 -9.10
CA ASN A 332 -38.97 37.73 -8.92
C ASN A 332 -38.99 38.85 -7.86
N MET A 333 -37.99 39.72 -7.86
CA MET A 333 -37.91 40.77 -6.86
C MET A 333 -37.07 41.97 -7.29
N TRP A 334 -37.38 43.11 -6.70
CA TRP A 334 -36.53 44.30 -6.73
C TRP A 334 -35.27 44.07 -5.91
N VAL A 335 -34.13 44.58 -6.41
CA VAL A 335 -32.83 44.48 -5.77
C VAL A 335 -32.16 45.85 -5.79
N ASP A 336 -31.76 46.34 -4.62
CA ASP A 336 -30.94 47.55 -4.49
C ASP A 336 -29.48 47.16 -4.27
N LEU A 337 -28.58 47.65 -5.12
CA LEU A 337 -27.16 47.34 -5.06
C LEU A 337 -26.34 48.55 -5.52
N ASP A 338 -25.37 48.95 -4.70
CA ASP A 338 -24.45 50.07 -4.96
C ASP A 338 -25.18 51.37 -5.37
N GLY A 339 -26.28 51.68 -4.67
CA GLY A 339 -27.08 52.89 -4.91
C GLY A 339 -27.94 52.86 -6.18
N ASN A 340 -28.01 51.73 -6.88
CA ASN A 340 -28.85 51.53 -8.06
C ASN A 340 -29.93 50.49 -7.77
N ARG A 341 -31.07 50.62 -8.45
CA ARG A 341 -32.20 49.68 -8.33
C ARG A 341 -32.34 48.85 -9.59
N TYR A 342 -32.60 47.56 -9.40
CA TYR A 342 -32.71 46.55 -10.44
C TYR A 342 -33.97 45.72 -10.21
N TYR A 343 -34.50 45.07 -11.24
CA TYR A 343 -35.51 44.04 -11.10
C TYR A 343 -34.98 42.71 -11.63
N SER A 344 -34.98 41.68 -10.78
CA SER A 344 -34.63 40.32 -11.17
C SER A 344 -35.89 39.55 -11.55
N LYS A 345 -35.94 39.07 -12.80
CA LYS A 345 -37.09 38.36 -13.37
C LYS A 345 -37.24 36.94 -12.81
N GLU A 346 -38.22 36.18 -13.32
CA GLU A 346 -38.50 34.80 -12.92
C GLU A 346 -37.37 33.82 -13.22
N ASP A 347 -36.62 34.04 -14.29
CA ASP A 347 -35.40 33.28 -14.62
C ASP A 347 -34.16 33.81 -13.87
N GLY A 348 -34.32 34.90 -13.11
CA GLY A 348 -33.27 35.61 -12.38
C GLY A 348 -32.42 36.55 -13.23
N ALA A 349 -32.64 36.61 -14.55
CA ALA A 349 -31.98 37.60 -15.39
C ALA A 349 -32.53 39.00 -15.07
N LEU A 350 -31.66 40.01 -15.13
CA LEU A 350 -32.08 41.39 -14.92
C LEU A 350 -33.01 41.87 -16.04
N ALA A 351 -34.01 42.66 -15.66
CA ALA A 351 -34.81 43.46 -16.57
C ALA A 351 -33.94 44.45 -17.36
N ILE A 352 -34.17 44.54 -18.67
CA ILE A 352 -33.52 45.51 -19.58
C ILE A 352 -34.61 46.08 -20.48
N GLY A 353 -34.51 47.37 -20.82
CA GLY A 353 -35.50 48.07 -21.64
C GLY A 353 -36.81 48.32 -20.90
N GLU A 354 -37.91 48.46 -21.64
CA GLU A 354 -39.25 48.64 -21.10
C GLU A 354 -39.81 47.35 -20.51
N GLN A 355 -40.29 47.37 -19.27
CA GLN A 355 -40.88 46.23 -18.57
C GLN A 355 -42.12 46.65 -17.78
N ILE A 356 -43.12 45.76 -17.68
CA ILE A 356 -44.29 45.96 -16.82
C ILE A 356 -44.17 45.08 -15.59
N ILE A 357 -44.14 45.67 -14.40
CA ILE A 357 -44.00 44.98 -13.11
C ILE A 357 -45.15 45.43 -12.22
N ASP A 358 -45.97 44.49 -11.75
CA ASP A 358 -47.17 44.76 -10.94
C ASP A 358 -48.11 45.82 -11.56
N GLY A 359 -48.20 45.86 -12.89
CA GLY A 359 -49.05 46.78 -13.65
C GLY A 359 -48.46 48.17 -13.89
N ILE A 360 -47.22 48.43 -13.45
CA ILE A 360 -46.51 49.71 -13.66
C ILE A 360 -45.41 49.50 -14.71
N THR A 361 -45.25 50.46 -15.63
CA THR A 361 -44.20 50.42 -16.66
C THR A 361 -42.92 51.02 -16.10
N TYR A 362 -41.80 50.32 -16.26
CA TYR A 362 -40.47 50.73 -15.81
C TYR A 362 -39.49 50.64 -16.98
N MET A 363 -38.52 51.56 -17.02
CA MET A 363 -37.44 51.55 -18.00
C MET A 363 -36.11 51.19 -17.35
N PHE A 364 -35.40 50.21 -17.90
CA PHE A 364 -34.08 49.78 -17.46
C PHE A 364 -33.02 49.98 -18.56
N ASP A 365 -31.82 50.41 -18.19
CA ASP A 365 -30.70 50.52 -19.14
C ASP A 365 -30.10 49.14 -19.50
N GLU A 366 -29.12 49.13 -20.41
CA GLU A 366 -28.45 47.89 -20.82
C GLU A 366 -27.70 47.18 -19.68
N SER A 367 -27.36 47.88 -18.60
CA SER A 367 -26.74 47.30 -17.41
C SER A 367 -27.77 46.72 -16.42
N GLY A 368 -29.06 46.95 -16.68
CA GLY A 368 -30.21 46.53 -15.90
C GLY A 368 -30.63 47.53 -14.83
N LYS A 369 -30.05 48.73 -14.81
CA LYS A 369 -30.39 49.78 -13.82
C LYS A 369 -31.69 50.46 -14.21
N LEU A 370 -32.55 50.68 -13.23
CA LEU A 370 -33.77 51.45 -13.39
C LEU A 370 -33.42 52.92 -13.70
N VAL A 371 -33.90 53.43 -14.84
CA VAL A 371 -33.64 54.81 -15.30
C VAL A 371 -34.83 55.74 -15.17
N ASN A 372 -36.07 55.22 -15.20
CA ASN A 372 -37.28 56.01 -15.01
C ASN A 372 -38.46 55.15 -14.55
N ASN A 373 -39.39 55.76 -13.80
CA ASN A 373 -40.66 55.19 -13.35
C ASN A 373 -41.84 55.83 -14.08
#